data_AF-A0A1H0NJU9-F1
#
_entry.id   AF-A0A1H0NJU9-F1
#
_cell.length_a   1.000
_cell.length_b   1.000
_cell.length_c   1.000
_cell.angle_alpha   90.00
_cell.angle_beta   90.00
_cell.angle_gamma   90.00
#
_symmetry.space_group_name_H-M   'P 1'
#
loop_
_entity.id
_entity.type
_entity.pdbx_description
1 polymer ?
#
loop_
_entity_poly.entity_id
_entity_poly.type
_entity_poly.pdbx_seq_one_letter_code
_entity_poly.pdbx_strand_id
1 'polypeptide(L)'
;MDTLTRAEAEAILSEPHYCEDASPDDWVLLERPKGAFSFELGLLNSRGENAGLVVAIHFFRQPTTRLITIKMTVFKQHRKQPPARVYQLQITAKSYCPDDWHDEAHEHFGDGRDPVPQWREWRSFPDILKFFSHRTNIQFRPPLEDPEYLRLKP
;
A
#
# COMPACT_ATOMS: atom_id res chain seq x y z
N MET A 1 -0.73 14.77 -15.03
CA MET A 1 -0.40 13.37 -14.70
C MET A 1 -1.07 12.52 -15.74
N ASP A 2 -0.31 11.83 -16.57
CA ASP A 2 -0.89 10.82 -17.45
C ASP A 2 -1.48 9.74 -16.53
N THR A 3 -2.80 9.63 -16.56
CA THR A 3 -3.53 8.66 -15.75
C THR A 3 -3.61 7.40 -16.58
N LEU A 4 -3.07 6.29 -16.06
CA LEU A 4 -3.19 5.00 -16.71
C LEU A 4 -4.67 4.60 -16.71
N THR A 5 -5.12 4.03 -17.82
CA THR A 5 -6.42 3.37 -17.86
C THR A 5 -6.40 2.13 -16.96
N ARG A 6 -7.57 1.70 -16.48
CA ARG A 6 -7.70 0.43 -15.77
C ARG A 6 -7.03 -0.74 -16.50
N ALA A 7 -7.25 -0.87 -17.81
CA ALA A 7 -6.71 -1.99 -18.60
C ALA A 7 -5.17 -1.99 -18.64
N GLU A 8 -4.55 -0.82 -18.76
CA GLU A 8 -3.08 -0.69 -18.68
C GLU A 8 -2.57 -1.06 -17.29
N ALA A 9 -3.25 -0.61 -16.24
CA ALA A 9 -2.88 -0.94 -14.87
C ALA A 9 -2.99 -2.44 -14.58
N GLU A 10 -4.07 -3.08 -15.02
CA GLU A 10 -4.28 -4.53 -14.91
C GLU A 10 -3.22 -5.31 -15.71
N ALA A 11 -2.88 -4.85 -16.92
CA ALA A 11 -1.83 -5.47 -17.72
C ALA A 11 -0.47 -5.40 -17.02
N ILE A 12 -0.11 -4.25 -16.43
CA ILE A 12 1.13 -4.08 -15.67
C ILE A 12 1.18 -5.04 -14.48
N LEU A 13 0.08 -5.20 -13.74
CA LEU A 13 0.02 -6.04 -12.53
C LEU A 13 -0.34 -7.51 -12.81
N SER A 14 -0.47 -7.90 -14.08
CA SER A 14 -0.78 -9.28 -14.46
C SER A 14 0.41 -10.23 -14.23
N GLU A 15 1.64 -9.71 -14.28
CA GLU A 15 2.85 -10.47 -14.02
C GLU A 15 3.24 -10.44 -12.53
N PRO A 16 3.91 -11.49 -12.00
CA PRO A 16 4.41 -11.47 -10.63
C PRO A 16 5.53 -10.46 -10.43
N HIS A 17 5.43 -9.70 -9.33
CA HIS A 17 6.43 -8.73 -8.89
C HIS A 17 6.92 -9.08 -7.48
N TYR A 18 8.14 -8.67 -7.18
CA TYR A 18 8.81 -9.03 -5.93
C TYR A 18 9.35 -7.78 -5.24
N CYS A 19 8.96 -7.62 -3.99
CA CYS A 19 9.56 -6.68 -3.06
C CYS A 19 10.57 -7.51 -2.24
N GLU A 20 11.80 -7.62 -2.75
CA GLU A 20 12.88 -8.35 -2.10
C GLU A 20 13.58 -7.45 -1.07
N ASP A 21 14.12 -8.07 -0.03
CA ASP A 21 14.85 -7.42 1.06
C ASP A 21 14.04 -6.41 1.88
N ALA A 22 12.71 -6.54 1.91
CA ALA A 22 11.86 -5.71 2.76
C ALA A 22 12.21 -5.92 4.25
N SER A 23 12.77 -4.91 4.90
CA SER A 23 13.19 -4.92 6.30
C SER A 23 12.26 -4.07 7.17
N PRO A 24 12.06 -4.42 8.45
CA PRO A 24 11.42 -3.52 9.41
C PRO A 24 12.11 -2.15 9.52
N ASP A 25 13.40 -2.07 9.23
CA ASP A 25 14.19 -0.84 9.26
C ASP A 25 13.94 0.07 8.03
N ASP A 26 13.29 -0.44 6.98
CA ASP A 26 12.91 0.36 5.80
C ASP A 26 11.70 1.27 6.07
N TRP A 27 11.03 1.08 7.22
CA TRP A 27 10.01 1.99 7.68
C TRP A 27 10.63 3.31 8.17
N VAL A 28 10.33 4.38 7.46
CA VAL A 28 10.74 5.74 7.81
C VAL A 28 9.63 6.42 8.62
N LEU A 29 9.96 6.86 9.84
CA LEU A 29 9.08 7.74 10.61
C LEU A 29 9.05 9.15 9.98
N LEU A 30 7.87 9.60 9.59
CA LEU A 30 7.66 10.91 8.99
C LEU A 30 7.51 12.00 10.06
N GLU A 31 8.11 13.16 9.79
CA GLU A 31 7.92 14.37 10.60
C GLU A 31 6.52 14.96 10.42
N ARG A 32 5.93 14.80 9.22
CA ARG A 32 4.61 15.32 8.86
C ARG A 32 3.84 14.33 7.97
N PRO A 33 2.61 13.92 8.34
CA PRO A 33 2.00 14.14 9.66
C PRO A 33 2.81 13.40 10.75
N LYS A 34 3.03 14.07 11.88
CA LYS A 34 3.89 13.55 12.96
C LYS A 34 3.37 12.18 13.44
N GLY A 35 4.24 11.18 13.44
CA GLY A 35 3.87 9.83 13.89
C GLY A 35 3.33 8.92 12.77
N ALA A 36 3.41 9.35 11.51
CA ALA A 36 3.18 8.50 10.35
C ALA A 36 4.45 7.72 9.98
N PHE A 37 4.27 6.54 9.41
CA PHE A 37 5.34 5.72 8.87
C PHE A 37 5.17 5.60 7.36
N SER A 38 6.29 5.60 6.64
CA SER A 38 6.34 5.37 5.21
C SER A 38 7.32 4.25 4.91
N PHE A 39 6.94 3.36 4.02
CA PHE A 39 7.79 2.36 3.41
C PHE A 39 7.75 2.58 1.91
N GLU A 40 8.91 2.62 1.25
CA GLU A 40 8.99 2.75 -0.20
C GLU A 40 10.12 1.88 -0.73
N LEU A 41 9.82 1.01 -1.71
CA LEU A 41 10.82 0.14 -2.32
C LEU A 41 10.53 -0.13 -3.80
N GLY A 42 11.59 -0.28 -4.59
CA GLY A 42 11.50 -0.73 -5.97
C GLY A 42 11.09 -2.20 -6.07
N LEU A 43 10.31 -2.54 -7.10
CA LEU A 43 9.89 -3.92 -7.35
C LEU A 43 10.75 -4.56 -8.45
N LEU A 44 10.99 -5.85 -8.27
CA LEU A 44 11.67 -6.70 -9.24
C LEU A 44 10.66 -7.54 -10.01
N ASN A 45 10.97 -7.86 -11.27
CA ASN A 45 10.23 -8.83 -12.07
C ASN A 45 10.67 -10.27 -11.74
N SER A 46 10.09 -11.26 -12.42
CA SER A 46 10.44 -12.69 -12.25
C SER A 46 11.88 -13.07 -12.60
N ARG A 47 12.63 -12.17 -13.25
CA ARG A 47 14.05 -12.35 -13.58
C ARG A 47 15.00 -11.67 -12.58
N GLY A 48 14.46 -11.02 -11.54
CA GLY A 48 15.24 -10.23 -10.58
C GLY A 48 15.68 -8.87 -11.14
N GLU A 49 15.10 -8.42 -12.25
CA GLU A 49 15.41 -7.12 -12.84
C GLU A 49 14.43 -6.05 -12.34
N ASN A 50 14.86 -4.80 -12.29
CA ASN A 50 13.99 -3.68 -11.93
C ASN A 50 12.78 -3.60 -12.88
N ALA A 51 11.57 -3.73 -12.32
CA ALA A 51 10.32 -3.73 -13.08
C ALA A 51 9.87 -2.32 -13.53
N GLY A 52 10.62 -1.27 -13.16
CA GLY A 52 10.21 0.12 -13.31
C GLY A 52 9.03 0.49 -12.41
N LEU A 53 8.78 -0.30 -11.36
CA LEU A 53 7.69 -0.09 -10.41
C LEU A 53 8.25 0.18 -9.00
N VAL A 54 7.51 0.97 -8.24
CA VAL A 54 7.77 1.23 -6.83
C VAL A 54 6.49 0.97 -6.04
N VAL A 55 6.61 0.26 -4.93
CA VAL A 55 5.56 0.16 -3.93
C VAL A 55 5.81 1.19 -2.83
N ALA A 56 4.75 1.91 -2.44
CA ALA A 56 4.78 2.87 -1.35
C ALA A 56 3.63 2.58 -0.38
N ILE A 57 3.95 2.36 0.89
CA ILE A 57 2.98 2.10 1.94
C ILE A 57 3.09 3.21 2.98
N HIS A 58 1.99 3.92 3.20
CA HIS A 58 1.87 4.94 4.22
C HIS A 58 0.92 4.46 5.30
N PHE A 59 1.38 4.55 6.54
CA PHE A 59 0.59 4.25 7.73
C PHE A 59 0.52 5.48 8.61
N PHE A 60 -0.67 5.87 9.03
CA PHE A 60 -0.85 6.95 10.00
C PHE A 60 -1.96 6.64 10.97
N ARG A 61 -1.67 6.78 12.27
CA ARG A 61 -2.70 6.77 13.31
C ARG A 61 -2.88 8.18 13.85
N GLN A 62 -4.06 8.75 13.62
CA GLN A 62 -4.38 10.09 14.08
C GLN A 62 -4.41 10.14 15.63
N PRO A 63 -3.69 11.08 16.28
CA PRO A 63 -3.56 11.10 17.73
C PRO A 63 -4.89 11.26 18.49
N THR A 64 -5.78 12.12 17.96
CA THR A 64 -7.02 12.50 18.65
C THR A 64 -8.15 11.51 18.41
N THR A 65 -8.46 11.21 17.15
CA THR A 65 -9.58 10.34 16.76
C THR A 65 -9.22 8.85 16.80
N ARG A 66 -7.92 8.54 16.88
CA ARG A 66 -7.34 7.18 16.77
C ARG A 66 -7.57 6.48 15.43
N LEU A 67 -8.13 7.18 14.44
CA LEU A 67 -8.30 6.69 13.06
C LEU A 67 -6.96 6.21 12.51
N ILE A 68 -6.97 5.01 11.94
CA ILE A 68 -5.89 4.39 11.21
C ILE A 68 -6.13 4.67 9.73
N THR A 69 -5.19 5.33 9.08
CA THR A 69 -5.14 5.47 7.63
C THR A 69 -4.00 4.61 7.10
N ILE A 70 -4.34 3.66 6.23
CA ILE A 70 -3.38 2.85 5.49
C ILE A 70 -3.57 3.14 4.01
N LYS A 71 -2.49 3.54 3.35
CA LYS A 71 -2.47 3.82 1.92
C LYS A 71 -1.33 3.06 1.28
N MET A 72 -1.66 2.02 0.50
CA MET A 72 -0.70 1.19 -0.23
C MET A 72 -0.83 1.53 -1.71
N THR A 73 0.27 1.96 -2.35
CA THR A 73 0.26 2.45 -3.72
C THR A 73 1.35 1.76 -4.54
N VAL A 74 1.04 1.38 -5.78
CA VAL A 74 2.03 0.98 -6.77
C VAL A 74 2.16 2.08 -7.80
N PHE A 75 3.37 2.55 -8.01
CA PHE A 75 3.72 3.55 -9.00
C PHE A 75 4.54 2.94 -10.12
N LYS A 76 4.28 3.37 -11.35
CA LYS A 76 5.17 3.18 -12.49
C LYS A 76 6.10 4.37 -12.57
N GLN A 77 7.39 4.12 -12.50
CA GLN A 77 8.41 5.15 -12.63
C GLN A 77 8.60 5.55 -14.10
N HIS A 78 8.70 6.85 -14.33
CA HIS A 78 9.04 7.42 -15.62
C HIS A 78 10.28 8.30 -15.46
N ARG A 79 11.29 8.15 -16.33
CA ARG A 79 12.58 8.87 -16.21
C ARG A 79 12.46 10.40 -16.21
N LYS A 80 11.41 10.97 -16.81
CA LYS A 80 11.24 12.42 -17.02
C LYS A 80 9.87 12.94 -16.62
N GLN A 81 9.02 12.10 -16.04
CA GLN A 81 7.66 12.45 -15.67
C GLN A 81 7.40 12.03 -14.22
N PRO A 82 6.46 12.67 -13.53
CA PRO A 82 6.00 12.20 -12.24
C PRO A 82 5.58 10.73 -12.32
N PRO A 83 5.81 9.92 -11.26
CA PRO A 83 5.37 8.53 -11.25
C PRO A 83 3.87 8.43 -11.51
N ALA A 84 3.47 7.50 -12.37
CA ALA A 84 2.08 7.24 -12.68
C ALA A 84 1.54 6.22 -11.69
N ARG A 85 0.38 6.50 -11.08
CA ARG A 85 -0.27 5.54 -10.17
C ARG A 85 -0.85 4.38 -10.97
N VAL A 86 -0.40 3.17 -10.68
CA VAL A 86 -0.90 1.92 -11.27
C VAL A 86 -2.05 1.41 -10.42
N TYR A 87 -1.83 1.29 -9.11
CA TYR A 87 -2.83 0.80 -8.16
C TYR A 87 -2.72 1.56 -6.84
N GLN A 88 -3.83 1.72 -6.14
CA GLN A 88 -3.82 2.24 -4.78
C GLN A 88 -4.95 1.63 -3.95
N LEU A 89 -4.63 1.00 -2.84
CA LEU A 89 -5.59 0.69 -1.78
C LEU A 89 -5.52 1.78 -0.71
N GLN A 90 -6.67 2.34 -0.35
CA GLN A 90 -6.76 3.28 0.77
C GLN A 90 -7.85 2.83 1.73
N ILE A 91 -7.49 2.76 3.01
CA ILE A 91 -8.37 2.39 4.12
C ILE A 91 -8.23 3.48 5.18
N THR A 92 -9.36 4.01 5.64
CA THR A 92 -9.42 4.83 6.84
C THR A 92 -10.44 4.21 7.78
N ALA A 93 -10.02 3.78 8.96
CA ALA A 93 -10.87 3.08 9.91
C ALA A 93 -10.54 3.44 11.37
N LYS A 94 -11.53 3.49 12.27
CA LYS A 94 -11.29 3.72 13.73
C LYS A 94 -10.49 2.61 14.39
N SER A 95 -10.66 1.39 13.93
CA SER A 95 -9.90 0.22 14.34
C SER A 95 -9.85 -0.77 13.18
N TYR A 96 -9.04 -1.82 13.30
CA TYR A 96 -9.11 -2.94 12.37
C TYR A 96 -10.46 -3.69 12.47
N CYS A 97 -11.35 -3.39 13.42
CA CYS A 97 -12.70 -3.96 13.55
C CYS A 97 -13.75 -2.83 13.58
N PRO A 98 -14.22 -2.36 12.42
CA PRO A 98 -15.01 -1.15 12.30
C PRO A 98 -16.51 -1.42 12.49
N ASP A 99 -17.16 -0.61 13.34
CA ASP A 99 -18.61 -0.67 13.61
C ASP A 99 -19.41 0.47 12.91
N ASP A 100 -18.74 1.42 12.24
CA ASP A 100 -19.31 2.73 11.86
C ASP A 100 -19.28 3.00 10.34
N TRP A 101 -20.17 3.87 9.86
CA TRP A 101 -20.39 4.19 8.44
C TRP A 101 -19.40 5.21 7.86
N HIS A 102 -18.61 5.86 8.71
CA HIS A 102 -17.56 6.82 8.32
C HIS A 102 -16.27 6.15 7.80
N ASP A 103 -16.20 4.84 7.90
CA ASP A 103 -15.05 4.08 7.49
C ASP A 103 -15.21 3.65 6.02
N GLU A 104 -14.28 4.08 5.17
CA GLU A 104 -14.31 3.83 3.72
C GLU A 104 -12.99 3.19 3.28
N ALA A 105 -13.06 1.94 2.80
CA ALA A 105 -12.00 1.35 2.01
C ALA A 105 -12.37 1.37 0.53
N HIS A 106 -11.44 1.87 -0.28
CA HIS A 106 -11.58 1.87 -1.72
C HIS A 106 -10.23 1.62 -2.37
N GLU A 107 -10.28 1.04 -3.55
CA GLU A 107 -9.12 0.85 -4.41
C GLU A 107 -9.21 1.74 -5.64
N HIS A 108 -8.05 2.07 -6.20
CA HIS A 108 -7.91 2.66 -7.51
C HIS A 108 -7.10 1.71 -8.38
N PHE A 109 -7.59 1.41 -9.58
CA PHE A 109 -6.89 0.69 -10.62
C PHE A 109 -6.78 1.62 -11.83
N GLY A 110 -5.61 2.23 -12.03
CA GLY A 110 -5.46 3.36 -12.95
C GLY A 110 -6.38 4.53 -12.59
N ASP A 111 -7.34 4.80 -13.48
CA ASP A 111 -8.40 5.81 -13.36
C ASP A 111 -9.69 5.29 -12.72
N GLY A 112 -9.86 3.96 -12.60
CA GLY A 112 -11.00 3.35 -11.95
C GLY A 112 -10.94 3.50 -10.42
N ARG A 113 -12.10 3.69 -9.78
CA ARG A 113 -12.26 3.70 -8.31
C ARG A 113 -13.36 2.72 -7.93
N ASP A 114 -13.02 1.74 -7.09
CA ASP A 114 -13.95 0.71 -6.64
C ASP A 114 -14.01 0.64 -5.11
N PRO A 115 -15.20 0.42 -4.51
CA PRO A 115 -15.31 0.11 -3.09
C PRO A 115 -14.75 -1.29 -2.79
N VAL A 116 -14.18 -1.49 -1.60
CA VAL A 116 -13.57 -2.79 -1.22
C VAL A 116 -14.34 -3.41 -0.05
N PRO A 117 -15.61 -3.84 -0.20
CA PRO A 117 -16.50 -4.18 0.93
C PRO A 117 -15.96 -5.23 1.92
N GLN A 118 -15.06 -6.11 1.46
CA GLN A 118 -14.38 -7.13 2.27
C GLN A 118 -13.54 -6.53 3.40
N TRP A 119 -13.24 -5.23 3.32
CA TRP A 119 -12.41 -4.53 4.29
C TRP A 119 -12.89 -4.64 5.74
N ARG A 120 -14.20 -4.85 5.93
CA ARG A 120 -14.85 -5.04 7.24
C ARG A 120 -14.46 -6.35 7.93
N GLU A 121 -13.93 -7.32 7.19
CA GLU A 121 -13.55 -8.65 7.70
C GLU A 121 -12.10 -8.70 8.16
N TRP A 122 -11.27 -7.75 7.73
CA TRP A 122 -9.87 -7.68 8.12
C TRP A 122 -9.75 -7.40 9.61
N ARG A 123 -8.73 -7.96 10.27
CA ARG A 123 -8.51 -7.78 11.71
C ARG A 123 -7.09 -7.31 12.03
N SER A 124 -6.23 -7.26 11.02
CA SER A 124 -4.81 -6.99 11.18
C SER A 124 -4.18 -6.41 9.90
N PHE A 125 -3.02 -5.77 10.02
CA PHE A 125 -2.24 -5.33 8.86
C PHE A 125 -1.91 -6.47 7.86
N PRO A 126 -1.53 -7.69 8.31
CA PRO A 126 -1.36 -8.84 7.40
C PRO A 126 -2.57 -9.19 6.53
N ASP A 127 -3.80 -9.01 7.01
CA ASP A 127 -5.00 -9.26 6.20
C ASP A 127 -5.09 -8.28 5.03
N ILE A 128 -4.78 -7.01 5.32
CA ILE A 128 -4.75 -5.93 4.34
C ILE A 128 -3.63 -6.15 3.33
N LEU A 129 -2.43 -6.48 3.82
CA LEU A 129 -1.26 -6.74 2.98
C LEU A 129 -1.51 -7.96 2.07
N LYS A 130 -2.15 -9.01 2.58
CA LYS A 130 -2.54 -10.18 1.80
C LYS A 130 -3.51 -9.81 0.67
N PHE A 131 -4.53 -8.99 0.96
CA PHE A 131 -5.44 -8.50 -0.07
C PHE A 131 -4.69 -7.67 -1.12
N PHE A 132 -3.87 -6.71 -0.68
CA PHE A 132 -3.04 -5.88 -1.56
C PHE A 132 -2.13 -6.72 -2.46
N SER A 133 -1.39 -7.67 -1.89
CA SER A 133 -0.53 -8.60 -2.62
C SER A 133 -1.31 -9.44 -3.63
N HIS A 134 -2.51 -9.92 -3.28
CA HIS A 134 -3.34 -10.67 -4.21
C HIS A 134 -3.83 -9.80 -5.38
N ARG A 135 -4.25 -8.55 -5.11
CA ARG A 135 -4.71 -7.63 -6.15
C ARG A 135 -3.60 -7.17 -7.08
N THR A 136 -2.37 -7.04 -6.57
CA THR A 136 -1.24 -6.45 -7.31
C THR A 136 -0.24 -7.48 -7.85
N ASN A 137 -0.41 -8.76 -7.51
CA ASN A 137 0.56 -9.82 -7.80
C ASN A 137 1.97 -9.53 -7.25
N ILE A 138 2.06 -8.76 -6.15
CA ILE A 138 3.32 -8.43 -5.46
C ILE A 138 3.54 -9.41 -4.30
N GLN A 139 4.72 -9.99 -4.25
CA GLN A 139 5.18 -10.80 -3.12
C GLN A 139 6.22 -10.03 -2.30
N PHE A 140 5.96 -9.86 -1.00
CA PHE A 140 6.91 -9.28 -0.06
C PHE A 140 7.77 -10.39 0.55
N ARG A 141 9.10 -10.26 0.42
CA ARG A 141 10.08 -11.26 0.88
C ARG A 141 11.21 -10.55 1.64
N PRO A 142 11.30 -10.68 2.98
CA PRO A 142 10.34 -11.35 3.87
C PRO A 142 8.98 -10.61 3.95
N PRO A 143 7.95 -11.21 4.57
CA PRO A 143 6.69 -10.52 4.82
C PRO A 143 6.91 -9.22 5.60
N LEU A 144 6.27 -8.13 5.16
CA LEU A 144 6.40 -6.83 5.81
C LEU A 144 5.68 -6.82 7.17
N GLU A 145 6.36 -6.34 8.20
CA GLU A 145 5.81 -6.22 9.55
C GLU A 145 4.80 -5.08 9.68
N ASP A 146 3.88 -5.19 10.64
CA ASP A 146 2.93 -4.13 10.98
C ASP A 146 3.68 -2.92 11.57
N PRO A 147 3.57 -1.72 10.97
CA PRO A 147 4.23 -0.52 11.48
C PRO A 147 3.73 -0.10 12.88
N GLU A 148 2.59 -0.61 13.36
CA GLU A 148 2.16 -0.41 14.74
C GLU A 148 3.16 -0.97 15.75
N TYR A 149 3.86 -2.07 15.44
CA TYR A 149 4.87 -2.64 16.35
C TYR A 149 6.07 -1.71 16.53
N LEU A 150 6.41 -0.90 15.52
CA LEU A 150 7.47 0.10 15.61
C LEU A 150 7.15 1.22 16.60
N ARG A 151 5.86 1.49 16.84
CA ARG A 151 5.42 2.46 17.86
C ARG A 151 5.54 1.93 19.30
N LEU A 152 5.64 0.62 19.47
CA LEU A 152 5.72 -0.03 20.78
C LEU A 152 7.17 -0.21 21.26
N LYS A 153 8.16 0.02 20.39
CA LYS A 153 9.57 0.06 20.77
C LYS A 153 9.87 1.42 21.44
N PRO A 154 10.42 1.43 22.67
CA PRO A 154 10.67 2.65 23.44
C PRO A 154 11.74 3.56 22.83
#